data_AF-A0A7Y0EIQ3-F1
#
_entry.id   AF-A0A7Y0EIQ3-F1
#
_cell.length_a   1.000
_cell.length_b   1.000
_cell.length_c   1.000
_cell.angle_alpha   90.00
_cell.angle_beta   90.00
_cell.angle_gamma   90.00
#
_symmetry.space_group_name_H-M   'P 1'
#
loop_
_entity.id
_entity.type
_entity.pdbx_description
1 polymer ?
#
loop_
_entity_poly.entity_id
_entity_poly.type
_entity_poly.pdbx_seq_one_letter_code
_entity_poly.pdbx_strand_id
1 'polypeptide(L)'
;MDATAMTSLMTLLAFMGIAQGLSMKYSKAVRKKLMLDAEGIDKKYVNMKINYLIIVGSFLLVTQVISYFRPDLGEKINILLSAFLLLSITIDMIYRKIRRKKMLKKN
;
A
#
# COMPACT_ATOMS: atom_id res chain seq x y z
N MET A 1 1.37 -22.95 -10.82
CA MET A 1 0.61 -21.71 -11.10
C MET A 1 1.40 -20.94 -12.14
N ASP A 2 0.79 -20.61 -13.28
CA ASP A 2 1.49 -19.94 -14.39
C ASP A 2 2.03 -18.57 -13.98
N ALA A 3 3.31 -18.33 -14.28
CA ALA A 3 4.00 -17.08 -13.94
C ALA A 3 3.28 -15.84 -14.52
N THR A 4 2.69 -15.96 -15.71
CA THR A 4 1.88 -14.93 -16.38
C THR A 4 0.59 -14.59 -15.64
N ALA A 5 -0.09 -15.58 -15.05
CA ALA A 5 -1.30 -15.35 -14.27
C ALA A 5 -0.99 -14.58 -12.96
N MET A 6 0.13 -14.91 -12.31
CA MET A 6 0.58 -14.25 -11.08
C MET A 6 1.01 -12.79 -11.34
N THR A 7 1.69 -12.54 -12.46
CA THR A 7 2.06 -11.19 -12.93
C THR A 7 0.82 -10.34 -13.23
N SER A 8 -0.18 -10.91 -13.91
CA SER A 8 -1.44 -10.23 -14.22
C SER A 8 -2.24 -9.88 -12.97
N LEU A 9 -2.31 -10.80 -12.02
CA LEU A 9 -3.00 -10.61 -10.74
C LEU A 9 -2.33 -9.54 -9.89
N MET A 10 -0.99 -9.53 -9.82
CA MET A 10 -0.23 -8.52 -9.10
C MET A 10 -0.41 -7.12 -9.70
N THR A 11 -0.45 -7.02 -11.02
CA THR A 11 -0.74 -5.76 -11.73
C THR A 11 -2.14 -5.25 -11.40
N LEU A 12 -3.15 -6.13 -11.42
CA LEU A 12 -4.52 -5.79 -11.05
C LEU A 12 -4.63 -5.32 -9.60
N LEU A 13 -3.99 -6.03 -8.67
CA LEU A 13 -3.95 -5.64 -7.24
C LEU A 13 -3.28 -4.28 -7.05
N ALA A 14 -2.21 -3.99 -7.77
CA ALA A 14 -1.52 -2.70 -7.72
C ALA A 14 -2.42 -1.56 -8.21
N PHE A 15 -3.12 -1.76 -9.34
CA PHE A 15 -4.12 -0.80 -9.84
C PHE A 15 -5.26 -0.58 -8.85
N MET A 16 -5.84 -1.65 -8.31
CA MET A 16 -6.90 -1.56 -7.31
C MET A 16 -6.45 -0.81 -6.06
N GLY A 17 -5.23 -1.09 -5.57
CA GLY A 17 -4.65 -0.39 -4.42
C GLY A 17 -4.50 1.11 -4.66
N ILE A 18 -3.98 1.51 -5.82
CA ILE A 18 -3.87 2.92 -6.20
C ILE A 18 -5.26 3.57 -6.30
N ALA A 19 -6.18 2.94 -7.03
CA ALA A 19 -7.53 3.46 -7.22
C ALA A 19 -8.27 3.62 -5.88
N GLN A 20 -8.15 2.65 -4.98
CA GLN A 20 -8.69 2.71 -3.63
C GLN A 20 -8.06 3.85 -2.83
N GLY A 21 -6.73 3.98 -2.86
CA GLY A 21 -6.01 5.05 -2.18
C GLY A 21 -6.41 6.45 -2.68
N LEU A 22 -6.45 6.64 -4.00
CA LEU A 22 -6.88 7.89 -4.62
C LEU A 22 -8.34 8.21 -4.28
N SER A 23 -9.23 7.21 -4.33
CA SER A 23 -10.63 7.35 -3.95
C SER A 23 -10.77 7.82 -2.50
N MET A 24 -10.02 7.21 -1.57
CA MET A 24 -10.03 7.63 -0.16
C MET A 24 -9.37 9.00 0.06
N LYS A 25 -8.45 9.43 -0.81
CA LYS A 25 -7.76 10.72 -0.69
C LYS A 25 -8.62 11.88 -1.19
N TYR A 26 -9.26 11.72 -2.35
CA TYR A 26 -9.90 12.83 -3.06
C TYR A 26 -11.44 12.78 -3.06
N SER A 27 -12.06 11.60 -2.89
CA SER A 27 -13.52 11.51 -2.88
C SER A 27 -14.11 11.74 -1.48
N LYS A 28 -14.80 12.87 -1.30
CA LYS A 28 -15.56 13.17 -0.08
C LYS A 28 -16.63 12.10 0.20
N ALA A 29 -17.27 11.56 -0.83
CA ALA A 29 -18.29 10.52 -0.68
C ALA A 29 -17.69 9.22 -0.10
N VAL A 30 -16.51 8.82 -0.56
CA VAL A 30 -15.79 7.64 -0.05
C VAL A 30 -15.31 7.87 1.38
N ARG A 31 -14.74 9.04 1.67
CA ARG A 31 -14.32 9.40 3.05
C ARG A 31 -15.48 9.40 4.03
N LYS A 32 -16.65 9.92 3.62
CA LYS A 32 -17.88 9.90 4.42
C LYS A 32 -18.41 8.47 4.61
N LYS A 33 -18.50 7.68 3.53
CA LYS A 33 -19.03 6.31 3.57
C LYS A 33 -18.17 5.38 4.43
N LEU A 34 -16.86 5.55 4.39
CA LEU A 34 -15.89 4.79 5.21
C LEU A 34 -15.62 5.45 6.57
N MET A 35 -16.37 6.50 6.90
CA MET A 35 -16.26 7.26 8.14
C MET A 35 -14.83 7.76 8.44
N LEU A 36 -13.99 7.99 7.43
CA LEU A 36 -12.56 8.31 7.60
C LEU A 36 -12.31 9.66 8.29
N ASP A 37 -13.32 10.52 8.37
CA ASP A 37 -13.28 11.83 9.01
C ASP A 37 -14.07 11.94 10.32
N ALA A 38 -14.58 10.82 10.84
CA ALA A 38 -15.36 10.81 12.08
C ALA A 38 -14.53 11.28 13.31
N GLU A 39 -15.23 11.80 14.32
CA GLU A 39 -14.61 12.17 15.60
C GLU A 39 -13.98 10.94 16.28
N GLY A 40 -12.79 11.12 16.86
CA GLY A 40 -11.99 10.04 17.45
C GLY A 40 -11.07 9.30 16.47
N ILE A 41 -11.15 9.57 15.16
CA ILE A 41 -10.24 8.97 14.18
C ILE A 41 -8.95 9.78 14.04
N ASP A 42 -7.82 9.07 14.07
CA ASP A 42 -6.50 9.62 13.81
C ASP A 42 -6.33 9.89 12.30
N LYS A 43 -6.72 11.11 11.88
CA LYS A 43 -6.63 11.55 10.47
C LYS A 43 -5.21 11.47 9.92
N LYS A 44 -4.19 11.67 10.77
CA LYS A 44 -2.78 11.58 10.35
C LYS A 44 -2.41 10.13 10.01
N TYR A 45 -2.84 9.18 10.82
CA TYR A 45 -2.64 7.75 10.55
C TYR A 45 -3.41 7.28 9.31
N VAL A 46 -4.67 7.73 9.14
CA VAL A 46 -5.48 7.38 7.96
C VAL A 46 -4.84 7.93 6.69
N ASN A 47 -4.43 9.20 6.68
CA ASN A 47 -3.76 9.79 5.51
C ASN A 47 -2.40 9.14 5.22
N MET A 48 -1.64 8.75 6.26
CA MET A 48 -0.41 7.97 6.08
C MET A 48 -0.71 6.64 5.37
N LYS A 49 -1.74 5.90 5.79
CA LYS A 49 -2.12 4.63 5.17
C LYS A 49 -2.60 4.79 3.73
N ILE A 50 -3.39 5.82 3.46
CA ILE A 50 -3.86 6.13 2.11
C ILE A 50 -2.67 6.43 1.19
N ASN A 51 -1.75 7.30 1.62
CA ASN A 51 -0.56 7.62 0.83
C ASN A 51 0.34 6.40 0.63
N TYR A 52 0.50 5.58 1.67
CA TYR A 52 1.26 4.35 1.59
C TYR A 52 0.68 3.38 0.56
N LEU A 53 -0.66 3.19 0.54
CA LEU A 53 -1.33 2.34 -0.44
C LEU A 53 -1.06 2.79 -1.88
N ILE A 54 -1.10 4.11 -2.13
CA ILE A 54 -0.79 4.71 -3.43
C ILE A 54 0.68 4.47 -3.79
N ILE A 55 1.61 4.74 -2.87
CA ILE A 55 3.07 4.59 -3.13
C ILE A 55 3.43 3.14 -3.42
N VAL A 56 2.96 2.20 -2.60
CA VAL A 56 3.24 0.77 -2.79
C VAL A 56 2.65 0.28 -4.10
N GLY A 57 1.39 0.63 -4.41
CA GLY A 57 0.77 0.24 -5.68
C GLY A 57 1.51 0.83 -6.90
N SER A 58 1.91 2.10 -6.84
CA SER A 58 2.71 2.72 -7.92
C SER A 58 4.07 2.05 -8.08
N PHE A 59 4.74 1.73 -6.98
CA PHE A 59 6.02 1.01 -7.02
C PHE A 59 5.87 -0.36 -7.67
N LEU A 60 4.82 -1.12 -7.30
CA LEU A 60 4.51 -2.41 -7.92
C LEU A 60 4.27 -2.27 -9.44
N LEU A 61 3.51 -1.27 -9.89
CA LEU A 61 3.31 -1.03 -11.32
C LEU A 61 4.62 -0.67 -12.05
N VAL A 62 5.47 0.17 -11.46
CA VAL A 62 6.77 0.51 -12.05
C VAL A 62 7.63 -0.74 -12.21
N THR A 63 7.68 -1.61 -11.20
CA THR A 63 8.45 -2.86 -11.30
C THR A 63 7.93 -3.80 -12.39
N GLN A 64 6.60 -3.89 -12.56
CA GLN A 64 5.96 -4.65 -13.64
C GLN A 64 6.34 -4.12 -15.02
N VAL A 65 6.30 -2.79 -15.19
CA VAL A 65 6.69 -2.13 -16.45
C VAL A 65 8.16 -2.36 -16.77
N ILE A 66 9.05 -2.23 -15.79
CA ILE A 66 10.49 -2.45 -16.00
C ILE A 66 10.75 -3.91 -16.41
N SER A 67 10.13 -4.87 -15.73
CA SER A 67 10.27 -6.30 -16.07
C SER A 67 9.73 -6.64 -17.46
N TYR A 68 8.72 -5.91 -17.95
CA TYR A 68 8.21 -6.07 -19.32
C TYR A 68 9.21 -5.60 -20.39
N PHE A 69 9.87 -4.46 -20.17
CA PHE A 69 10.84 -3.91 -21.14
C PHE A 69 12.26 -4.51 -21.01
N ARG A 70 12.63 -4.98 -19.82
CA ARG A 70 13.95 -5.52 -19.49
C ARG A 70 13.78 -6.83 -18.68
N PRO A 71 13.45 -7.95 -19.34
CA PRO A 71 13.22 -9.22 -18.67
C PRO A 71 14.46 -9.73 -17.91
N ASP A 72 15.66 -9.37 -18.36
CA ASP A 72 16.94 -9.72 -17.70
C ASP A 72 17.07 -9.16 -16.27
N LEU A 73 16.33 -8.09 -15.96
CA LEU A 73 16.29 -7.49 -14.63
C LEU A 73 15.16 -8.08 -13.76
N GLY A 74 14.26 -8.88 -14.33
CA GLY A 74 13.05 -9.36 -13.67
C GLY A 74 13.32 -10.12 -12.37
N GLU A 75 14.31 -11.04 -12.36
CA GLU A 75 14.66 -11.78 -11.14
C GLU A 75 15.23 -10.89 -10.04
N LYS A 76 16.10 -9.94 -10.39
CA LYS A 76 16.69 -9.00 -9.43
C LYS A 76 15.62 -8.07 -8.83
N ILE A 77 14.66 -7.66 -9.66
CA ILE A 77 13.53 -6.83 -9.25
C ILE A 77 12.58 -7.61 -8.34
N ASN A 78 12.34 -8.90 -8.58
CA ASN A 78 11.50 -9.73 -7.71
C ASN A 78 12.07 -9.87 -6.29
N ILE A 79 13.39 -10.01 -6.15
CA ILE A 79 14.06 -10.02 -4.84
C ILE A 79 13.90 -8.66 -4.15
N LEU A 80 14.14 -7.57 -4.87
CA LEU A 80 13.98 -6.21 -4.36
C LEU A 80 12.54 -5.92 -3.93
N LEU A 81 11.56 -6.37 -4.72
CA LEU A 81 10.13 -6.25 -4.45
C LEU A 81 9.73 -7.01 -3.19
N SER A 82 10.24 -8.23 -3.01
CA SER A 82 10.02 -9.03 -1.79
C SER A 82 10.59 -8.32 -0.55
N ALA A 83 11.81 -7.80 -0.63
CA ALA A 83 12.43 -7.03 0.45
C ALA A 83 11.65 -5.74 0.76
N PHE A 84 11.21 -5.04 -0.28
CA PHE A 84 10.39 -3.83 -0.15
C PHE A 84 9.05 -4.12 0.54
N LEU A 85 8.36 -5.21 0.16
CA LEU A 85 7.10 -5.65 0.79
C LEU A 85 7.29 -6.03 2.26
N LEU A 86 8.39 -6.71 2.60
CA LEU A 86 8.73 -7.04 3.99
C LEU A 86 9.00 -5.79 4.84
N LEU A 87 9.74 -4.83 4.31
CA LEU A 87 9.97 -3.53 4.96
C LEU A 87 8.65 -2.77 5.15
N SER A 88 7.83 -2.76 4.11
CA SER A 88 6.48 -2.21 4.07
C SER A 88 5.59 -2.76 5.20
N ILE A 89 5.55 -4.09 5.37
CA ILE A 89 4.81 -4.75 6.46
C ILE A 89 5.42 -4.38 7.82
N THR A 90 6.75 -4.37 7.91
CA THR A 90 7.48 -4.10 9.16
C THR A 90 7.23 -2.67 9.64
N ILE A 91 7.24 -1.68 8.75
CA ILE A 91 6.93 -0.28 9.07
C ILE A 91 5.50 -0.17 9.61
N ASP A 92 4.51 -0.81 8.98
CA ASP A 92 3.14 -0.77 9.46
C ASP A 92 2.98 -1.51 10.81
N MET A 93 3.70 -2.61 11.04
CA MET A 93 3.76 -3.28 12.36
C MET A 93 4.35 -2.38 13.44
N ILE A 94 5.49 -1.74 13.17
CA ILE A 94 6.15 -0.81 14.10
C ILE A 94 5.20 0.36 14.42
N TYR A 95 4.59 0.96 13.41
CA TYR A 95 3.68 2.07 13.61
C TYR A 95 2.45 1.66 14.43
N ARG A 96 1.86 0.49 14.15
CA ARG A 96 0.76 -0.08 14.95
C ARG A 96 1.18 -0.29 16.41
N LYS A 97 2.39 -0.81 16.66
CA LYS A 97 2.93 -1.01 18.01
C LYS A 97 3.10 0.31 18.76
N ILE A 98 3.65 1.34 18.10
CA ILE A 98 3.81 2.69 18.68
C ILE A 98 2.45 3.29 19.01
N ARG A 99 1.46 3.18 18.11
CA ARG A 99 0.11 3.71 18.31
C ARG A 99 -0.59 3.04 19.50
N ARG A 100 -0.54 1.71 19.62
CA ARG A 100 -1.11 0.99 20.78
C ARG A 100 -0.48 1.43 22.10
N LYS A 101 0.86 1.59 22.15
CA LYS A 101 1.56 2.10 23.33
C LYS A 101 1.13 3.52 23.70
N LYS A 102 0.90 4.40 22.71
CA LYS A 102 0.41 5.76 22.95
C LYS A 102 -1.03 5.79 23.49
N MET A 103 -1.90 4.89 23.01
CA MET A 103 -3.26 4.79 23.53
C MET A 103 -3.29 4.24 24.97
N LEU A 104 -2.47 3.24 25.28
CA LEU A 104 -2.34 2.67 26.63
C LEU A 104 -1.77 3.64 27.67
N LYS A 105 -1.01 4.67 27.26
CA LYS A 105 -0.50 5.72 28.16
C LYS A 105 -1.48 6.87 28.39
N LYS A 106 -2.56 6.95 27.59
CA LYS A 106 -3.53 8.04 27.64
C LYS A 106 -4.81 7.66 28.41
N ASN A 107 -5.01 6.36 28.63
CA ASN A 107 -5.99 5.80 29.57
C ASN A 107 -5.29 5.49 30.89
#